data_AF-A0A933G879-F1
#
_entry.id   AF-A0A933G879-F1
#
_cell.length_a   1.000
_cell.length_b   1.000
_cell.length_c   1.000
_cell.angle_alpha   90.00
_cell.angle_beta   90.00
_cell.angle_gamma   90.00
#
_symmetry.space_group_name_H-M   'P 1'
#
loop_
_entity.id
_entity.type
_entity.pdbx_description
1 polymer ?
#
loop_
_entity_poly.entity_id
_entity_poly.type
_entity_poly.pdbx_seq_one_letter_code
_entity_poly.pdbx_strand_id
1 'polypeptide(L)'
;MSNGQRTNPQEGRRPADPSARTERAYLIGLAALLFTAAALRSWNFPGNDFGNFYYAATVRSMAASWHNFFYAAFDPAGFLAVDKPPVAFWLQVLSVKLLGYSGLGLHLPQVIEGVLAVALVYHLTRRAAGPRAGLLAGLVMAVTPATVAIDRGNLPDSCLLLVLLVAARAVLQAAETARFGRLLLSAAMVGLAFNVKFTAACLVLPTFYLLYWLGAPLARSARLRHLGAATAVFLAVSLSWLLFVELTPPQSRPYVGGTQDNSLVSLAFGRQGLQRIAGGPMRPPQPPGPPGPGAPVGPDSDVLTGHGGRPGPLRLANRDMAGHITWLIPFAALGLVAAAAASGPRQPWSRLHSTLLLWSGWFGTYALVFSLSGTPIHSYYLTMLAPPIAALVGIGCECFCKEISRGPRWLLGALAAIGLTAAWQARVLDTHPPWKTVLLPIVLGAAGASAAGLLASQAWGRRPTTRRRAAGAAMALGLGALLVCPTAWALTPVLAPGGRMVPIADPVLLLRHPRTEDDADGAGRAPDGTTRTLIDFLRRKRGRERFLLAVPDIHPAAPIIIATGEPVMAYGGFSGSEPILAADAFGRMVSGGAVRFVLLSEQRPPGPATPGRPDPVAAWVR
;
A
#
# COMPACT_ATOMS: atom_id res chain seq x y z
N MET A 1 72.91 35.93 29.49
CA MET A 1 72.55 35.14 28.28
C MET A 1 71.68 33.97 28.70
N SER A 2 70.70 33.64 27.87
CA SER A 2 69.76 32.51 27.96
C SER A 2 68.61 32.64 28.97
N ASN A 3 67.41 32.95 28.45
CA ASN A 3 66.14 32.85 29.17
C ASN A 3 65.20 31.97 28.32
N GLY A 4 64.51 31.04 29.00
CA GLY A 4 63.97 29.81 28.42
C GLY A 4 62.75 29.95 27.49
N GLN A 5 62.68 29.02 26.54
CA GLN A 5 61.48 28.74 25.73
C GLN A 5 60.53 27.82 26.50
N ARG A 6 59.36 28.33 26.88
CA ARG A 6 58.19 27.53 27.25
C ARG A 6 57.44 27.13 25.99
N THR A 7 57.37 25.83 25.71
CA THR A 7 56.46 25.24 24.73
C THR A 7 55.03 25.29 25.27
N ASN A 8 54.11 25.91 24.54
CA ASN A 8 52.69 25.95 24.87
C ASN A 8 51.92 24.91 24.02
N PRO A 9 51.35 23.84 24.59
CA PRO A 9 50.54 22.88 23.84
C PRO A 9 49.08 23.37 23.83
N GLN A 10 48.76 24.27 22.92
CA GLN A 10 47.37 24.54 22.53
C GLN A 10 47.24 24.51 21.00
N GLU A 11 47.34 23.31 20.43
CA GLU A 11 46.72 23.03 19.14
C GLU A 11 45.20 23.12 19.31
N GLY A 12 44.67 24.30 18.98
CA GLY A 12 43.25 24.56 18.96
C GLY A 12 42.53 23.57 18.06
N ARG A 13 41.57 22.83 18.63
CA ARG A 13 40.51 22.17 17.86
C ARG A 13 39.85 23.22 16.96
N ARG A 14 40.16 23.19 15.66
CA ARG A 14 39.44 24.00 14.66
C ARG A 14 37.94 23.74 14.83
N PRO A 15 37.10 24.76 15.07
CA PRO A 15 35.67 24.57 15.20
C PRO A 15 35.14 23.98 13.88
N ALA A 16 34.48 22.82 13.96
CA ALA A 16 33.93 22.15 12.79
C ALA A 16 33.03 23.09 11.98
N ASP A 17 33.24 23.12 10.66
CA ASP A 17 32.51 23.92 9.67
C ASP A 17 30.98 23.86 9.93
N PRO A 18 30.29 25.01 10.08
CA PRO A 18 28.83 25.07 10.23
C PRO A 18 28.04 24.30 9.16
N SER A 19 28.59 24.17 7.94
CA SER A 19 27.99 23.40 6.85
C SER A 19 27.97 21.90 7.17
N ALA A 20 29.10 21.37 7.65
CA ALA A 20 29.29 19.97 8.02
C ALA A 20 28.44 19.56 9.23
N ARG A 21 28.26 20.45 10.23
CA ARG A 21 27.37 20.18 11.37
C ARG A 21 25.91 20.04 10.93
N THR A 22 25.49 20.90 10.02
CA THR A 22 24.12 20.92 9.49
C THR A 22 23.82 19.67 8.67
N GLU A 23 24.77 19.24 7.83
CA GLU A 23 24.65 18.00 7.07
C GLU A 23 24.58 16.77 7.97
N ARG A 24 25.46 16.68 8.99
CA ARG A 24 25.42 15.60 10.00
C ARG A 24 24.06 15.52 10.69
N ALA A 25 23.47 16.66 11.09
CA ALA A 25 22.15 16.68 11.71
C ALA A 25 21.06 16.11 10.79
N TYR A 26 21.13 16.38 9.48
CA TYR A 26 20.18 15.81 8.53
C TYR A 26 20.39 14.31 8.27
N LEU A 27 21.63 13.83 8.31
CA LEU A 27 21.93 12.41 8.23
C LEU A 27 21.43 11.66 9.48
N ILE A 28 21.63 12.21 10.66
CA ILE A 28 21.07 11.66 11.91
C ILE A 28 19.54 11.66 11.84
N GLY A 29 18.93 12.75 11.38
CA GLY A 29 17.48 12.82 11.19
C GLY A 29 16.95 11.78 10.20
N LEU A 30 17.68 11.54 9.10
CA LEU A 30 17.32 10.50 8.14
C LEU A 30 17.49 9.10 8.75
N ALA A 31 18.57 8.84 9.48
CA ALA A 31 18.78 7.56 10.15
C ALA A 31 17.67 7.28 11.18
N ALA A 32 17.33 8.27 12.00
CA ALA A 32 16.22 8.18 12.95
C ALA A 32 14.88 7.94 12.25
N LEU A 33 14.62 8.64 11.14
CA LEU A 33 13.42 8.42 10.32
C LEU A 33 13.34 6.98 9.79
N LEU A 34 14.41 6.48 9.19
CA LEU A 34 14.43 5.12 8.63
C LEU A 34 14.34 4.06 9.73
N PHE A 35 14.94 4.32 10.89
CA PHE A 35 14.78 3.47 12.07
C PHE A 35 13.32 3.43 12.54
N THR A 36 12.66 4.58 12.67
CA THR A 36 11.22 4.64 13.03
C THR A 36 10.37 3.90 12.01
N ALA A 37 10.62 4.11 10.71
CA ALA A 37 9.91 3.41 9.64
C ALA A 37 10.07 1.89 9.73
N ALA A 38 11.30 1.41 9.97
CA ALA A 38 11.59 -0.01 10.14
C ALA A 38 10.92 -0.57 11.40
N ALA A 39 11.05 0.11 12.54
CA ALA A 39 10.46 -0.33 13.81
C ALA A 39 8.93 -0.50 13.71
N LEU A 40 8.21 0.47 13.15
CA LEU A 40 6.76 0.35 12.96
C LEU A 40 6.37 -0.83 12.06
N ARG A 41 7.21 -1.18 11.08
CA ARG A 41 6.95 -2.25 10.10
C ARG A 41 7.36 -3.63 10.59
N SER A 42 8.34 -3.74 11.49
CA SER A 42 8.88 -5.04 11.93
C SER A 42 8.52 -5.41 13.37
N TRP A 43 7.99 -4.49 14.19
CA TRP A 43 7.67 -4.78 15.59
C TRP A 43 6.52 -5.78 15.74
N ASN A 44 6.58 -6.63 16.77
CA ASN A 44 5.56 -7.66 17.08
C ASN A 44 5.19 -8.54 15.87
N PHE A 45 6.18 -8.86 15.04
CA PHE A 45 5.99 -9.63 13.80
C PHE A 45 5.38 -11.03 13.97
N PRO A 46 5.73 -11.80 15.03
CA PRO A 46 5.14 -13.12 15.25
C PRO A 46 3.61 -13.07 15.40
N GLY A 47 3.03 -11.94 15.83
CA GLY A 47 1.59 -11.76 15.91
C GLY A 47 0.88 -11.77 14.55
N ASN A 48 1.60 -11.48 13.46
CA ASN A 48 1.05 -11.48 12.10
C ASN A 48 1.12 -12.85 11.39
N ASP A 49 1.72 -13.86 12.03
CA ASP A 49 1.79 -15.23 11.50
C ASP A 49 2.40 -15.26 10.08
N PHE A 50 1.66 -15.75 9.06
CA PHE A 50 2.04 -15.70 7.65
C PHE A 50 1.29 -14.60 6.85
N GLY A 51 0.61 -13.67 7.52
CA GLY A 51 -0.20 -12.64 6.87
C GLY A 51 -1.41 -13.20 6.14
N ASN A 52 -1.54 -12.88 4.85
CA ASN A 52 -2.58 -13.40 3.98
C ASN A 52 -2.20 -14.82 3.53
N PHE A 53 -2.99 -15.82 3.92
CA PHE A 53 -2.63 -17.22 3.70
C PHE A 53 -2.72 -17.63 2.24
N TYR A 54 -3.58 -16.98 1.45
CA TYR A 54 -3.66 -17.21 0.01
C TYR A 54 -2.29 -16.93 -0.65
N TYR A 55 -1.69 -15.78 -0.35
CA TYR A 55 -0.36 -15.44 -0.87
C TYR A 55 0.77 -16.20 -0.17
N ALA A 56 0.63 -16.54 1.11
CA ALA A 56 1.62 -17.35 1.81
C ALA A 56 1.75 -18.77 1.21
N ALA A 57 0.62 -19.46 1.00
CA ALA A 57 0.56 -20.75 0.32
C ALA A 57 1.15 -20.68 -1.09
N THR A 58 0.88 -19.58 -1.80
CA THR A 58 1.46 -19.31 -3.12
C THR A 58 2.98 -19.23 -3.06
N VAL A 59 3.55 -18.44 -2.15
CA VAL A 59 5.01 -18.36 -1.98
C VAL A 59 5.61 -19.71 -1.58
N ARG A 60 4.92 -20.47 -0.71
CA ARG A 60 5.33 -21.84 -0.34
C ARG A 60 5.42 -22.74 -1.58
N SER A 61 4.42 -22.69 -2.44
CA SER A 61 4.36 -23.45 -3.69
C SER A 61 5.40 -22.98 -4.71
N MET A 62 5.52 -21.67 -4.93
CA MET A 62 6.49 -21.06 -5.82
C MET A 62 7.93 -21.40 -5.42
N ALA A 63 8.22 -21.48 -4.12
CA ALA A 63 9.55 -21.84 -3.64
C ALA A 63 9.94 -23.29 -3.99
N ALA A 64 8.96 -24.18 -4.19
CA ALA A 64 9.16 -25.61 -4.42
C ALA A 64 9.53 -25.99 -5.86
N SER A 65 9.14 -25.21 -6.88
CA SER A 65 9.48 -25.53 -8.27
C SER A 65 9.59 -24.29 -9.18
N TRP A 66 10.42 -24.39 -10.23
CA TRP A 66 10.55 -23.34 -11.24
C TRP A 66 9.25 -23.08 -12.00
N HIS A 67 8.45 -24.13 -12.24
CA HIS A 67 7.13 -24.01 -12.87
C HIS A 67 6.21 -23.14 -12.00
N ASN A 68 6.09 -23.47 -10.72
CA ASN A 68 5.24 -22.72 -9.79
C ASN A 68 5.75 -21.29 -9.59
N PHE A 69 7.08 -21.12 -9.48
CA PHE A 69 7.75 -19.82 -9.39
C PHE A 69 7.39 -18.89 -10.56
N PHE A 70 7.31 -19.43 -11.77
CA PHE A 70 7.01 -18.63 -12.95
C PHE A 70 5.50 -18.29 -13.05
N TYR A 71 4.61 -19.25 -12.76
CA TYR A 71 3.16 -19.08 -12.93
C TYR A 71 2.42 -18.50 -11.72
N ALA A 72 3.13 -18.18 -10.62
CA ALA A 72 2.50 -17.81 -9.35
C ALA A 72 1.48 -18.86 -8.88
N ALA A 73 1.87 -20.13 -8.91
CA ALA A 73 0.99 -21.23 -8.53
C ALA A 73 0.69 -21.20 -7.02
N PHE A 74 -0.59 -21.33 -6.66
CA PHE A 74 -1.10 -21.39 -5.30
C PHE A 74 -0.71 -22.70 -4.60
N ASP A 75 -0.83 -23.84 -5.30
CA ASP A 75 -0.57 -25.16 -4.73
C ASP A 75 0.68 -25.82 -5.35
N PRO A 76 1.42 -26.67 -4.61
CA PRO A 76 2.65 -27.31 -5.09
C PRO A 76 2.50 -28.17 -6.35
N ALA A 77 1.29 -28.67 -6.67
CA ALA A 77 1.06 -29.45 -7.88
C ALA A 77 0.79 -28.59 -9.13
N GLY A 78 0.76 -27.26 -9.01
CA GLY A 78 0.53 -26.35 -10.13
C GLY A 78 -0.89 -26.43 -10.68
N PHE A 79 -1.89 -26.68 -9.83
CA PHE A 79 -3.29 -26.78 -10.25
C PHE A 79 -3.94 -25.41 -10.42
N LEU A 80 -3.73 -24.50 -9.47
CA LEU A 80 -4.30 -23.15 -9.46
C LEU A 80 -3.18 -22.10 -9.42
N ALA A 81 -3.28 -21.02 -10.21
CA ALA A 81 -2.48 -19.81 -10.08
C ALA A 81 -3.27 -18.71 -9.37
N VAL A 82 -2.57 -17.77 -8.73
CA VAL A 82 -3.23 -16.66 -8.04
C VAL A 82 -3.73 -15.55 -8.96
N ASP A 83 -4.63 -14.71 -8.44
CA ASP A 83 -5.24 -13.59 -9.15
C ASP A 83 -4.29 -12.38 -9.36
N LYS A 84 -2.97 -12.60 -9.27
CA LYS A 84 -1.93 -11.56 -9.31
C LYS A 84 -0.69 -12.02 -10.08
N PRO A 85 -0.02 -11.08 -10.78
CA PRO A 85 1.29 -11.33 -11.38
C PRO A 85 2.39 -11.69 -10.37
N PRO A 86 3.49 -12.32 -10.81
CA PRO A 86 4.41 -12.99 -9.91
C PRO A 86 5.49 -12.09 -9.27
N VAL A 87 5.71 -10.86 -9.75
CA VAL A 87 6.93 -10.08 -9.42
C VAL A 87 7.06 -9.79 -7.92
N ALA A 88 5.99 -9.40 -7.24
CA ALA A 88 6.04 -9.17 -5.80
C ALA A 88 6.36 -10.46 -5.02
N PHE A 89 5.82 -11.59 -5.48
CA PHE A 89 6.05 -12.89 -4.86
C PHE A 89 7.45 -13.44 -5.16
N TRP A 90 8.10 -13.06 -6.27
CA TRP A 90 9.49 -13.42 -6.52
C TRP A 90 10.43 -12.92 -5.42
N LEU A 91 10.19 -11.70 -4.92
CA LEU A 91 10.97 -11.13 -3.80
C LEU A 91 10.71 -11.89 -2.50
N GLN A 92 9.45 -12.29 -2.26
CA GLN A 92 9.09 -13.15 -1.13
C GLN A 92 9.72 -14.55 -1.24
N VAL A 93 9.70 -15.17 -2.42
CA VAL A 93 10.35 -16.46 -2.69
C VAL A 93 11.85 -16.39 -2.44
N LEU A 94 12.52 -15.34 -2.93
CA LEU A 94 13.94 -15.13 -2.68
C LEU A 94 14.22 -15.05 -1.17
N SER A 95 13.42 -14.28 -0.44
CA SER A 95 13.56 -14.13 1.01
C SER A 95 13.36 -15.45 1.77
N VAL A 96 12.31 -16.23 1.47
CA VAL A 96 12.09 -17.53 2.13
C VAL A 96 13.09 -18.60 1.72
N LYS A 97 13.70 -18.51 0.53
CA LYS A 97 14.82 -19.38 0.15
C LYS A 97 16.09 -19.08 0.94
N LEU A 98 16.33 -17.81 1.27
CA LEU A 98 17.52 -17.37 2.03
C LEU A 98 17.35 -17.56 3.55
N LEU A 99 16.16 -17.30 4.09
CA LEU A 99 15.90 -17.25 5.53
C LEU A 99 15.06 -18.43 6.05
N GLY A 100 14.62 -19.31 5.15
CA GLY A 100 13.63 -20.34 5.45
C GLY A 100 12.20 -19.81 5.39
N TYR A 101 11.26 -20.71 5.13
CA TYR A 101 9.84 -20.39 5.08
C TYR A 101 9.29 -20.19 6.50
N SER A 102 9.13 -18.93 6.86
CA SER A 102 8.64 -18.45 8.16
C SER A 102 7.89 -17.13 7.96
N GLY A 103 7.12 -16.68 8.94
CA GLY A 103 6.50 -15.35 8.92
C GLY A 103 7.53 -14.25 8.67
N LEU A 104 8.70 -14.31 9.33
CA LEU A 104 9.78 -13.37 9.10
C LEU A 104 10.24 -13.35 7.63
N GLY A 105 10.57 -14.52 7.08
CA GLY A 105 11.03 -14.65 5.71
C GLY A 105 10.00 -14.17 4.68
N LEU A 106 8.71 -14.37 4.96
CA LEU A 106 7.64 -14.00 4.04
C LEU A 106 7.40 -12.49 3.97
N HIS A 107 7.42 -11.82 5.12
CA HIS A 107 7.06 -10.41 5.22
C HIS A 107 8.26 -9.44 5.16
N LEU A 108 9.49 -9.93 5.34
CA LEU A 108 10.69 -9.08 5.31
C LEU A 108 10.83 -8.22 4.05
N PRO A 109 10.54 -8.72 2.82
CA PRO A 109 10.59 -7.89 1.63
C PRO A 109 9.67 -6.66 1.72
N GLN A 110 8.48 -6.79 2.30
CA GLN A 110 7.49 -5.72 2.42
C GLN A 110 7.96 -4.66 3.41
N VAL A 111 8.61 -5.07 4.50
CA VAL A 111 9.28 -4.16 5.44
C VAL A 111 10.35 -3.35 4.73
N ILE A 112 11.22 -4.01 3.95
CA ILE A 112 12.30 -3.35 3.19
C ILE A 112 11.71 -2.40 2.15
N GLU A 113 10.71 -2.84 1.39
CA GLU A 113 10.01 -2.04 0.38
C GLU A 113 9.42 -0.76 0.98
N GLY A 114 8.74 -0.87 2.12
CA GLY A 114 8.18 0.26 2.85
C GLY A 114 9.23 1.26 3.34
N VAL A 115 10.35 0.77 3.91
CA VAL A 115 11.46 1.63 4.36
C VAL A 115 12.12 2.34 3.18
N LEU A 116 12.33 1.63 2.06
CA LEU A 116 12.87 2.23 0.84
C LEU A 116 11.90 3.24 0.22
N ALA A 117 10.60 3.01 0.28
CA ALA A 117 9.59 3.97 -0.16
C ALA A 117 9.64 5.26 0.68
N VAL A 118 9.74 5.17 2.01
CA VAL A 118 9.96 6.32 2.90
C VAL A 118 11.24 7.07 2.52
N ALA A 119 12.33 6.35 2.28
CA ALA A 119 13.58 6.95 1.83
C ALA A 119 13.41 7.69 0.49
N LEU A 120 12.73 7.10 -0.50
CA LEU A 120 12.52 7.74 -1.80
C LEU A 120 11.66 9.00 -1.69
N VAL A 121 10.58 8.98 -0.89
CA VAL A 121 9.75 10.17 -0.65
C VAL A 121 10.57 11.28 0.00
N TYR A 122 11.40 10.96 1.00
CA TYR A 122 12.36 11.90 1.58
C TYR A 122 13.27 12.51 0.50
N HIS A 123 13.90 11.68 -0.34
CA HIS A 123 14.88 12.15 -1.33
C HIS A 123 14.23 12.99 -2.44
N LEU A 124 13.08 12.57 -2.96
CA LEU A 124 12.35 13.32 -3.99
C LEU A 124 11.88 14.67 -3.48
N THR A 125 11.37 14.72 -2.26
CA THR A 125 10.91 15.97 -1.64
C THR A 125 12.10 16.88 -1.27
N ARG A 126 13.18 16.31 -0.73
CA ARG A 126 14.43 17.04 -0.43
C ARG A 126 14.99 17.74 -1.66
N ARG A 127 14.96 17.10 -2.84
CA ARG A 127 15.46 17.69 -4.09
C ARG A 127 14.70 18.95 -4.51
N ALA A 128 13.41 19.05 -4.19
CA ALA A 128 12.55 20.14 -4.62
C ALA A 128 12.43 21.26 -3.58
N ALA A 129 12.31 20.92 -2.29
CA ALA A 129 12.03 21.87 -1.21
C ALA A 129 13.08 21.92 -0.09
N GLY A 130 14.08 21.03 -0.13
CA GLY A 130 15.19 20.99 0.83
C GLY A 130 15.04 19.94 1.94
N PRO A 131 16.10 19.72 2.76
CA PRO A 131 16.17 18.59 3.68
C PRO A 131 15.07 18.55 4.76
N ARG A 132 14.59 19.71 5.24
CA ARG A 132 13.51 19.77 6.25
C ARG A 132 12.18 19.26 5.69
N ALA A 133 11.81 19.74 4.51
CA ALA A 133 10.64 19.25 3.77
C ALA A 133 10.77 17.74 3.49
N GLY A 134 11.96 17.28 3.14
CA GLY A 134 12.26 15.86 2.96
C GLY A 134 12.03 15.05 4.23
N LEU A 135 12.60 15.45 5.37
CA LEU A 135 12.44 14.76 6.66
C LEU A 135 10.96 14.70 7.09
N LEU A 136 10.24 15.82 6.95
CA LEU A 136 8.83 15.88 7.28
C LEU A 136 7.99 14.97 6.36
N ALA A 137 8.22 15.00 5.05
CA ALA A 137 7.53 14.11 4.13
C ALA A 137 7.83 12.64 4.44
N GLY A 138 9.09 12.31 4.68
CA GLY A 138 9.48 10.98 5.12
C GLY A 138 8.77 10.56 6.41
N LEU A 139 8.70 11.44 7.41
CA LEU A 139 8.02 11.17 8.68
C LEU A 139 6.51 10.94 8.48
N VAL A 140 5.84 11.79 7.71
CA VAL A 140 4.42 11.62 7.36
C VAL A 140 4.19 10.26 6.71
N MET A 141 5.01 9.89 5.73
CA MET A 141 4.95 8.58 5.07
C MET A 141 5.20 7.45 6.07
N ALA A 142 6.18 7.58 6.96
CA ALA A 142 6.56 6.54 7.92
C ALA A 142 5.43 6.20 8.91
N VAL A 143 4.63 7.20 9.30
CA VAL A 143 3.51 7.06 10.25
C VAL A 143 2.13 7.07 9.57
N THR A 144 2.07 6.94 8.24
CA THR A 144 0.76 6.88 7.55
C THR A 144 0.11 5.52 7.80
N PRO A 145 -1.13 5.47 8.36
CA PRO A 145 -1.74 4.21 8.80
C PRO A 145 -1.85 3.14 7.72
N ALA A 146 -2.36 3.48 6.53
CA ALA A 146 -2.47 2.54 5.42
C ALA A 146 -1.12 1.93 5.01
N THR A 147 -0.05 2.72 5.08
CA THR A 147 1.30 2.27 4.71
C THR A 147 1.87 1.32 5.75
N VAL A 148 1.68 1.61 7.05
CA VAL A 148 2.16 0.74 8.12
C VAL A 148 1.39 -0.57 8.12
N ALA A 149 0.06 -0.54 7.92
CA ALA A 149 -0.74 -1.75 7.83
C ALA A 149 -0.31 -2.67 6.67
N ILE A 150 -0.13 -2.12 5.47
CA ILE A 150 0.18 -2.94 4.29
C ILE A 150 1.61 -3.47 4.28
N ASP A 151 2.58 -2.68 4.76
CA ASP A 151 4.00 -3.06 4.81
C ASP A 151 4.29 -4.15 5.87
N ARG A 152 3.31 -4.42 6.74
CA ARG A 152 3.32 -5.52 7.74
C ARG A 152 2.66 -6.80 7.23
N GLY A 153 2.05 -6.75 6.04
CA GLY A 153 1.43 -7.88 5.36
C GLY A 153 2.35 -8.56 4.36
N ASN A 154 1.78 -9.37 3.47
CA ASN A 154 2.49 -10.06 2.36
C ASN A 154 1.78 -9.81 1.01
N LEU A 155 1.03 -8.72 0.91
CA LEU A 155 0.33 -8.30 -0.31
C LEU A 155 1.30 -7.57 -1.27
N PRO A 156 1.00 -7.51 -2.58
CA PRO A 156 1.89 -6.92 -3.58
C PRO A 156 2.00 -5.38 -3.54
N ASP A 157 1.22 -4.71 -2.69
CA ASP A 157 1.06 -3.24 -2.69
C ASP A 157 2.32 -2.47 -2.28
N SER A 158 3.11 -2.98 -1.33
CA SER A 158 4.38 -2.36 -0.92
C SER A 158 5.40 -2.37 -2.07
N CYS A 159 5.51 -3.50 -2.77
CA CYS A 159 6.31 -3.66 -3.98
C CYS A 159 5.86 -2.71 -5.09
N LEU A 160 4.54 -2.66 -5.34
CA LEU A 160 3.94 -1.78 -6.34
C LEU A 160 4.32 -0.31 -6.06
N LEU A 161 4.14 0.15 -4.83
CA LEU A 161 4.44 1.51 -4.43
C LEU A 161 5.92 1.85 -4.65
N LEU A 162 6.82 0.97 -4.22
CA LEU A 162 8.26 1.16 -4.39
C LEU A 162 8.64 1.28 -5.88
N VAL A 163 8.16 0.35 -6.71
CA VAL A 163 8.45 0.33 -8.15
C VAL A 163 7.94 1.60 -8.83
N LEU A 164 6.73 2.06 -8.49
CA LEU A 164 6.17 3.31 -9.01
C LEU A 164 6.93 4.56 -8.52
N LEU A 165 7.47 4.57 -7.30
CA LEU A 165 8.33 5.65 -6.80
C LEU A 165 9.68 5.70 -7.54
N VAL A 166 10.26 4.55 -7.89
CA VAL A 166 11.45 4.49 -8.75
C VAL A 166 11.11 5.02 -10.15
N ALA A 167 9.95 4.64 -10.71
CA ALA A 167 9.46 5.16 -11.98
C ALA A 167 9.24 6.68 -11.94
N ALA A 168 8.67 7.21 -10.86
CA ALA A 168 8.46 8.64 -10.63
C ALA A 168 9.78 9.42 -10.57
N ARG A 169 10.79 8.87 -9.88
CA ARG A 169 12.14 9.45 -9.86
C ARG A 169 12.73 9.53 -11.26
N ALA A 170 12.58 8.47 -12.05
CA ALA A 170 13.12 8.39 -13.40
C ALA A 170 12.41 9.38 -14.36
N VAL A 171 11.08 9.49 -14.34
CA VAL A 171 10.35 10.45 -15.19
C VAL A 171 10.61 11.90 -14.79
N LEU A 172 10.74 12.21 -13.49
CA LEU A 172 11.14 13.55 -13.04
C LEU A 172 12.49 13.93 -13.62
N GLN A 173 13.49 13.04 -13.52
CA GLN A 173 14.80 13.29 -14.10
C GLN A 173 14.74 13.42 -15.62
N ALA A 174 13.92 12.61 -16.29
CA ALA A 174 13.74 12.67 -17.74
C ALA A 174 13.09 13.98 -18.18
N ALA A 175 12.07 14.46 -17.47
CA ALA A 175 11.40 15.72 -17.72
C ALA A 175 12.33 16.91 -17.47
N GLU A 176 13.16 16.87 -16.42
CA GLU A 176 14.11 17.95 -16.10
C GLU A 176 15.28 18.03 -17.10
N THR A 177 15.74 16.89 -17.64
CA THR A 177 17.02 16.82 -18.37
C THR A 177 16.91 16.34 -19.81
N ALA A 178 15.69 16.04 -20.29
CA ALA A 178 15.43 15.43 -21.59
C ALA A 178 16.17 14.09 -21.86
N ARG A 179 16.75 13.45 -20.82
CA ARG A 179 17.49 12.19 -20.98
C ARG A 179 16.55 11.03 -21.34
N PHE A 180 16.61 10.60 -22.59
CA PHE A 180 15.75 9.57 -23.15
C PHE A 180 15.80 8.24 -22.37
N GLY A 181 16.99 7.76 -21.98
CA GLY A 181 17.12 6.53 -21.21
C GLY A 181 16.43 6.57 -19.83
N ARG A 182 16.29 7.75 -19.21
CA ARG A 182 15.53 7.90 -17.95
C ARG A 182 14.03 7.78 -18.18
N LEU A 183 13.53 8.25 -19.32
CA LEU A 183 12.14 8.07 -19.71
C LEU A 183 11.85 6.59 -19.98
N LEU A 184 12.73 5.90 -20.73
CA LEU A 184 12.59 4.47 -20.99
C LEU A 184 12.65 3.65 -19.70
N LEU A 185 13.55 4.00 -18.77
CA LEU A 185 13.58 3.38 -17.43
C LEU A 185 12.26 3.59 -16.69
N SER A 186 11.70 4.80 -16.72
CA SER A 186 10.39 5.05 -16.09
C SER A 186 9.31 4.16 -16.68
N ALA A 187 9.22 4.09 -18.02
CA ALA A 187 8.26 3.25 -18.71
C ALA A 187 8.44 1.75 -18.41
N ALA A 188 9.69 1.27 -18.40
CA ALA A 188 10.00 -0.11 -18.03
C ALA A 188 9.58 -0.41 -16.58
N MET A 189 9.80 0.52 -15.65
CA MET A 189 9.38 0.36 -14.25
C MET A 189 7.86 0.39 -14.09
N VAL A 190 7.11 1.21 -14.85
CA VAL A 190 5.64 1.12 -14.84
C VAL A 190 5.17 -0.20 -15.44
N GLY A 191 5.87 -0.74 -16.45
CA GLY A 191 5.56 -2.06 -16.99
C GLY A 191 5.89 -3.21 -16.03
N LEU A 192 6.96 -3.06 -15.23
CA LEU A 192 7.26 -3.97 -14.12
C LEU A 192 6.17 -3.88 -13.05
N ALA A 193 5.68 -2.68 -12.73
CA ALA A 193 4.56 -2.46 -11.81
C ALA A 193 3.25 -3.10 -12.32
N PHE A 194 3.01 -3.13 -13.64
CA PHE A 194 1.91 -3.91 -14.23
C PHE A 194 2.08 -5.41 -13.93
N ASN A 195 3.31 -5.92 -13.98
CA ASN A 195 3.64 -7.29 -13.54
C ASN A 195 3.74 -7.46 -12.02
N VAL A 196 3.34 -6.46 -11.23
CA VAL A 196 3.09 -6.57 -9.78
C VAL A 196 1.59 -6.60 -9.51
N LYS A 197 0.81 -5.72 -10.14
CA LYS A 197 -0.62 -5.55 -9.84
C LYS A 197 -1.47 -5.04 -11.01
N PHE A 198 -1.20 -5.51 -12.23
CA PHE A 198 -1.95 -5.20 -13.45
C PHE A 198 -2.25 -3.70 -13.63
N THR A 199 -3.47 -3.37 -14.04
CA THR A 199 -3.95 -2.04 -14.42
C THR A 199 -3.93 -1.03 -13.28
N ALA A 200 -3.84 -1.45 -12.01
CA ALA A 200 -3.67 -0.55 -10.88
C ALA A 200 -2.35 0.25 -10.99
N ALA A 201 -1.32 -0.30 -11.64
CA ALA A 201 -0.08 0.39 -11.93
C ALA A 201 -0.22 1.49 -12.99
N CYS A 202 -1.23 1.40 -13.87
CA CYS A 202 -1.41 2.33 -14.98
C CYS A 202 -1.96 3.69 -14.54
N LEU A 203 -2.47 3.82 -13.31
CA LEU A 203 -3.07 5.06 -12.82
C LEU A 203 -2.06 6.23 -12.69
N VAL A 204 -0.74 5.96 -12.66
CA VAL A 204 0.27 7.04 -12.72
C VAL A 204 0.50 7.59 -14.13
N LEU A 205 0.12 6.86 -15.18
CA LEU A 205 0.48 7.17 -16.56
C LEU A 205 0.00 8.56 -17.01
N PRO A 206 -1.26 9.00 -16.75
CA PRO A 206 -1.69 10.34 -17.15
C PRO A 206 -0.78 11.45 -16.61
N THR A 207 -0.35 11.30 -15.35
CA THR A 207 0.55 12.23 -14.69
C THR A 207 1.95 12.19 -15.27
N PHE A 208 2.50 11.00 -15.52
CA PHE A 208 3.87 10.86 -16.04
C PHE A 208 4.00 11.39 -17.47
N TYR A 209 2.99 11.13 -18.31
CA TYR A 209 2.94 11.65 -19.68
C TYR A 209 2.82 13.16 -19.68
N LEU A 210 1.92 13.72 -18.85
CA LEU A 210 1.75 15.17 -18.72
C LEU A 210 3.02 15.84 -18.20
N LEU A 211 3.67 15.25 -17.20
CA LEU A 211 4.92 15.74 -16.63
C LEU A 211 6.04 15.80 -17.68
N TYR A 212 6.22 14.73 -18.46
CA TYR A 212 7.22 14.73 -19.51
C TYR A 212 6.86 15.69 -20.65
N TRP A 213 5.59 15.70 -21.06
CA TRP A 213 5.10 16.57 -22.13
C TRP A 213 5.30 18.06 -21.82
N LEU A 214 5.06 18.48 -20.58
CA LEU A 214 5.18 19.88 -20.18
C LEU A 214 6.60 20.26 -19.74
N GLY A 215 7.31 19.35 -19.06
CA GLY A 215 8.62 19.62 -18.46
C GLY A 215 9.82 19.46 -19.40
N ALA A 216 9.78 18.53 -20.36
CA ALA A 216 10.96 18.19 -21.16
C ALA A 216 11.43 19.35 -22.05
N PRO A 217 12.70 19.78 -21.98
CA PRO A 217 13.25 20.88 -22.79
C PRO A 217 13.55 20.45 -24.24
N LEU A 218 12.56 19.92 -24.95
CA LEU A 218 12.65 19.45 -26.33
C LEU A 218 11.56 20.07 -27.21
N ALA A 219 11.69 20.00 -28.53
CA ALA A 219 10.58 20.32 -29.45
C ALA A 219 9.41 19.33 -29.28
N ARG A 220 8.17 19.77 -29.55
CA ARG A 220 6.95 18.94 -29.37
C ARG A 220 7.00 17.61 -30.13
N SER A 221 7.55 17.60 -31.34
CA SER A 221 7.72 16.38 -32.15
C SER A 221 8.70 15.39 -31.53
N ALA A 222 9.79 15.86 -30.92
CA ALA A 222 10.73 15.02 -30.19
C ALA A 222 10.11 14.46 -28.90
N ARG A 223 9.32 15.27 -28.18
CA ARG A 223 8.56 14.79 -27.00
C ARG A 223 7.60 13.67 -27.40
N LEU A 224 6.88 13.82 -28.51
CA LEU A 224 5.95 12.81 -29.01
C LEU A 224 6.67 11.50 -29.38
N ARG A 225 7.80 11.56 -30.10
CA ARG A 225 8.61 10.37 -30.41
C ARG A 225 9.14 9.68 -29.15
N HIS A 226 9.62 10.46 -28.18
CA HIS A 226 10.10 9.93 -26.91
C HIS A 226 8.99 9.24 -26.13
N LEU A 227 7.81 9.86 -26.05
CA LEU A 227 6.63 9.25 -25.43
C LEU A 227 6.20 7.99 -26.17
N GLY A 228 6.19 7.99 -27.51
CA GLY A 228 5.86 6.79 -28.29
C GLY A 228 6.81 5.62 -28.03
N ALA A 229 8.12 5.87 -28.00
CA ALA A 229 9.10 4.84 -27.64
C ALA A 229 8.97 4.38 -26.18
N ALA A 230 8.67 5.29 -25.26
CA ALA A 230 8.38 4.95 -23.87
C ALA A 230 7.12 4.08 -23.75
N THR A 231 6.05 4.39 -24.49
CA THR A 231 4.84 3.55 -24.56
C THR A 231 5.17 2.16 -25.07
N ALA A 232 5.99 2.02 -26.11
CA ALA A 232 6.41 0.73 -26.62
C ALA A 232 7.17 -0.10 -25.57
N VAL A 233 8.11 0.51 -24.83
CA VAL A 233 8.81 -0.17 -23.73
C VAL A 233 7.86 -0.56 -22.60
N PHE A 234 6.97 0.34 -22.20
CA PHE A 234 5.95 0.05 -21.19
C PHE A 234 5.09 -1.16 -21.58
N LEU A 235 4.59 -1.21 -22.82
CA LEU A 235 3.77 -2.31 -23.33
C LEU A 235 4.56 -3.62 -23.42
N ALA A 236 5.79 -3.58 -23.95
CA ALA A 236 6.64 -4.76 -24.08
C ALA A 236 6.91 -5.41 -22.71
N VAL A 237 7.24 -4.61 -21.69
CA VAL A 237 7.46 -5.13 -20.34
C VAL A 237 6.15 -5.60 -19.71
N SER A 238 5.07 -4.80 -19.77
CA SER A 238 3.77 -5.13 -19.17
C SER A 238 3.20 -6.44 -19.70
N LEU A 239 3.24 -6.63 -21.02
CA LEU A 239 2.59 -7.75 -21.69
C LEU A 239 3.45 -9.02 -21.74
N SER A 240 4.74 -8.95 -21.37
CA SER A 240 5.69 -10.07 -21.49
C SER A 240 5.21 -11.34 -20.79
N TRP A 241 4.97 -11.29 -19.47
CA TRP A 241 4.48 -12.45 -18.71
C TRP A 241 3.04 -12.79 -19.08
N LEU A 242 2.20 -11.77 -19.28
CA LEU A 242 0.79 -11.98 -19.61
C LEU A 242 0.61 -12.79 -20.89
N LEU A 243 1.29 -12.38 -21.98
CA LEU A 243 1.22 -13.06 -23.26
C LEU A 243 1.83 -14.46 -23.17
N PHE A 244 2.91 -14.64 -22.40
CA PHE A 244 3.49 -15.96 -22.21
C PHE A 244 2.49 -16.94 -21.58
N VAL A 245 1.80 -16.52 -20.51
CA VAL A 245 0.79 -17.35 -19.84
C VAL A 245 -0.40 -17.62 -20.77
N GLU A 246 -0.89 -16.59 -21.45
CA GLU A 246 -2.05 -16.71 -22.35
C GLU A 246 -1.76 -17.65 -23.53
N LEU A 247 -0.55 -17.59 -24.10
CA LEU A 247 -0.12 -18.44 -25.22
C LEU A 247 0.29 -19.86 -24.80
N THR A 248 0.49 -20.12 -23.51
CA THR A 248 0.77 -21.47 -23.02
C THR A 248 -0.52 -22.31 -23.02
N PRO A 249 -0.51 -23.54 -23.59
CA PRO A 249 -1.67 -24.43 -23.56
C PRO A 249 -2.23 -24.64 -22.15
N PRO A 250 -3.55 -24.60 -21.94
CA PRO A 250 -4.16 -24.71 -20.61
C PRO A 250 -3.78 -25.98 -19.82
N GLN A 251 -3.43 -27.07 -20.48
CA GLN A 251 -3.01 -28.33 -19.83
C GLN A 251 -1.58 -28.28 -19.30
N SER A 252 -0.78 -27.30 -19.75
CA SER A 252 0.64 -27.13 -19.42
C SER A 252 0.88 -25.96 -18.46
N ARG A 253 -0.17 -25.36 -17.91
CA ARG A 253 -0.10 -24.28 -16.92
C ARG A 253 -1.21 -24.42 -15.87
N PRO A 254 -1.07 -23.80 -14.69
CA PRO A 254 -2.15 -23.74 -13.72
C PRO A 254 -3.35 -22.96 -14.27
N TYR A 255 -4.52 -23.23 -13.70
CA TYR A 255 -5.72 -22.43 -13.98
C TYR A 255 -5.53 -21.00 -13.46
N VAL A 256 -5.89 -19.99 -14.25
CA VAL A 256 -5.82 -18.59 -13.85
C VAL A 256 -6.92 -18.30 -12.83
N GLY A 257 -6.55 -18.25 -11.54
CA GLY A 257 -7.50 -18.02 -10.45
C GLY A 257 -8.25 -16.71 -10.58
N GLY A 258 -9.50 -16.72 -10.10
CA GLY A 258 -10.38 -15.55 -10.19
C GLY A 258 -10.96 -15.30 -11.58
N THR A 259 -10.93 -16.29 -12.47
CA THR A 259 -11.53 -16.19 -13.81
C THR A 259 -12.63 -17.23 -14.00
N GLN A 260 -13.42 -17.08 -15.06
CA GLN A 260 -14.41 -18.08 -15.46
C GLN A 260 -14.01 -18.79 -16.77
N ASP A 261 -13.00 -18.27 -17.44
CA ASP A 261 -12.57 -18.64 -18.79
C ASP A 261 -11.09 -19.05 -18.85
N ASN A 262 -10.40 -19.12 -17.70
CA ASN A 262 -8.97 -19.45 -17.63
C ASN A 262 -8.06 -18.49 -18.44
N SER A 263 -8.48 -17.22 -18.57
CA SER A 263 -7.76 -16.19 -19.34
C SER A 263 -7.14 -15.13 -18.43
N LEU A 264 -5.86 -14.86 -18.66
CA LEU A 264 -5.14 -13.81 -17.94
C LEU A 264 -5.47 -12.42 -18.49
N VAL A 265 -5.86 -12.33 -19.77
CA VAL A 265 -6.37 -11.09 -20.39
C VAL A 265 -7.68 -10.67 -19.71
N SER A 266 -8.60 -11.62 -19.52
CA SER A 266 -9.89 -11.36 -18.84
C SER A 266 -9.68 -10.92 -17.38
N LEU A 267 -8.70 -11.51 -16.69
CA LEU A 267 -8.30 -11.11 -15.36
C LEU A 267 -7.73 -9.67 -15.34
N ALA A 268 -6.72 -9.39 -16.17
CA ALA A 268 -5.95 -8.15 -16.12
C ALA A 268 -6.77 -6.92 -16.53
N PHE A 269 -7.46 -7.00 -17.67
CA PHE A 269 -8.19 -5.86 -18.24
C PHE A 269 -9.69 -5.87 -17.90
N GLY A 270 -10.27 -7.05 -17.66
CA GLY A 270 -11.66 -7.20 -17.25
C GLY A 270 -11.82 -7.03 -15.73
N ARG A 271 -11.59 -8.11 -14.97
CA ARG A 271 -11.88 -8.16 -13.52
C ARG A 271 -11.05 -7.16 -12.70
N GLN A 272 -9.75 -7.07 -12.94
CA GLN A 272 -8.86 -6.16 -12.22
C GLN A 272 -8.82 -4.75 -12.84
N GLY A 273 -9.34 -4.59 -14.07
CA GLY A 273 -9.36 -3.32 -14.81
C GLY A 273 -10.76 -2.70 -14.90
N LEU A 274 -11.40 -2.83 -16.06
CA LEU A 274 -12.64 -2.14 -16.40
C LEU A 274 -13.79 -2.40 -15.40
N GLN A 275 -13.94 -3.64 -14.93
CA GLN A 275 -15.00 -3.98 -13.96
C GLN A 275 -14.81 -3.27 -12.63
N ARG A 276 -13.56 -2.97 -12.23
CA ARG A 276 -13.31 -2.19 -11.01
C ARG A 276 -13.88 -0.78 -11.13
N ILE A 277 -13.66 -0.15 -12.27
CA ILE A 277 -14.05 1.25 -12.53
C ILE A 277 -15.54 1.36 -12.83
N ALA A 278 -16.03 0.62 -13.84
CA ALA A 278 -17.41 0.71 -14.32
C ALA A 278 -18.44 0.06 -13.38
N GLY A 279 -17.98 -0.80 -12.46
CA GLY A 279 -18.85 -1.75 -11.78
C GLY A 279 -19.13 -2.96 -12.69
N GLY A 280 -19.29 -4.14 -12.10
CA GLY A 280 -19.79 -5.30 -12.83
C GLY A 280 -21.27 -5.11 -13.22
N PRO A 281 -21.83 -5.92 -14.15
CA PRO A 281 -23.28 -5.95 -14.36
C PRO A 281 -23.98 -6.07 -13.01
N MET A 282 -24.92 -5.18 -12.74
CA MET A 282 -25.67 -5.16 -11.48
C MET A 282 -26.17 -6.57 -11.20
N ARG A 283 -25.67 -7.18 -10.13
CA ARG A 283 -26.44 -8.23 -9.50
C ARG A 283 -27.76 -7.61 -9.07
N PRO A 284 -28.89 -8.32 -9.21
CA PRO A 284 -30.10 -7.91 -8.51
C PRO A 284 -29.71 -7.72 -7.04
N PRO A 285 -30.25 -6.69 -6.36
CA PRO A 285 -30.00 -6.52 -4.93
C PRO A 285 -30.23 -7.87 -4.26
N GLN A 286 -29.22 -8.38 -3.56
CA GLN A 286 -29.44 -9.54 -2.72
C GLN A 286 -30.62 -9.15 -1.81
N PRO A 287 -31.69 -9.95 -1.73
CA PRO A 287 -32.62 -9.78 -0.63
C PRO A 287 -31.77 -9.87 0.64
N PRO A 288 -31.96 -8.97 1.63
CA PRO A 288 -31.18 -9.01 2.84
C PRO A 288 -31.24 -10.44 3.36
N GLY A 289 -30.07 -11.07 3.49
CA GLY A 289 -29.98 -12.35 4.17
C GLY A 289 -30.64 -12.19 5.55
N PRO A 290 -31.27 -13.24 6.10
CA PRO A 290 -31.85 -13.15 7.43
C PRO A 290 -30.78 -12.59 8.38
N PRO A 291 -31.09 -11.54 9.15
CA PRO A 291 -30.10 -10.88 9.99
C PRO A 291 -29.49 -11.94 10.90
N GLY A 292 -28.17 -12.13 10.77
CA GLY A 292 -27.42 -12.78 11.82
C GLY A 292 -27.67 -12.01 13.11
N PRO A 293 -27.83 -12.68 14.27
CA PRO A 293 -28.12 -11.98 15.51
C PRO A 293 -26.97 -11.01 15.82
N GLY A 294 -27.24 -9.70 15.63
CA GLY A 294 -26.31 -8.62 15.97
C GLY A 294 -25.84 -7.68 14.85
N ALA A 295 -26.20 -7.87 13.57
CA ALA A 295 -25.76 -6.98 12.49
C ALA A 295 -26.83 -5.95 12.08
N PRO A 296 -26.71 -4.66 12.41
CA PRO A 296 -27.59 -3.63 11.86
C PRO A 296 -27.19 -3.30 10.42
N VAL A 297 -27.92 -3.86 9.45
CA VAL A 297 -27.81 -3.47 8.04
C VAL A 297 -28.80 -2.32 7.79
N GLY A 298 -28.34 -1.10 8.03
CA GLY A 298 -29.00 0.15 7.64
C GLY A 298 -28.05 1.01 6.81
N PRO A 299 -28.57 1.93 5.97
CA PRO A 299 -27.76 2.84 5.14
C PRO A 299 -26.84 3.77 5.96
N ASP A 300 -27.07 3.87 7.27
CA ASP A 300 -26.29 4.63 8.25
C ASP A 300 -25.57 3.73 9.27
N SER A 301 -25.29 2.46 8.94
CA SER A 301 -24.55 1.59 9.85
C SER A 301 -23.12 2.10 10.04
N ASP A 302 -22.83 2.59 11.23
CA ASP A 302 -21.52 3.01 11.74
C ASP A 302 -20.53 1.82 11.89
N VAL A 303 -20.69 0.76 11.11
CA VAL A 303 -19.91 -0.47 11.18
C VAL A 303 -18.87 -0.47 10.07
N LEU A 304 -17.61 -0.76 10.42
CA LEU A 304 -16.51 -0.86 9.47
C LEU A 304 -16.78 -2.03 8.52
N THR A 305 -16.99 -1.75 7.24
CA THR A 305 -17.28 -2.78 6.23
C THR A 305 -16.01 -3.38 5.64
N GLY A 306 -14.88 -2.67 5.72
CA GLY A 306 -13.62 -3.09 5.07
C GLY A 306 -13.62 -2.98 3.53
N HIS A 307 -14.71 -2.45 2.96
CA HIS A 307 -15.00 -2.44 1.52
C HIS A 307 -15.08 -1.01 0.94
N GLY A 308 -14.65 -0.02 1.71
CA GLY A 308 -14.43 1.35 1.25
C GLY A 308 -15.70 2.17 1.10
N GLY A 309 -16.86 1.63 1.46
CA GLY A 309 -18.15 2.29 1.40
C GLY A 309 -18.64 2.66 -0.02
N ARG A 310 -19.75 3.39 -0.07
CA ARG A 310 -20.46 3.74 -1.32
C ARG A 310 -19.58 4.62 -2.22
N PRO A 311 -19.59 4.42 -3.56
CA PRO A 311 -18.90 5.31 -4.50
C PRO A 311 -19.42 6.74 -4.40
N GLY A 312 -18.52 7.70 -4.51
CA GLY A 312 -18.84 9.12 -4.49
C GLY A 312 -17.65 10.01 -4.12
N PRO A 313 -17.76 11.34 -4.34
CA PRO A 313 -16.68 12.29 -4.08
C PRO A 313 -16.26 12.34 -2.60
N LEU A 314 -17.15 11.94 -1.68
CA LEU A 314 -16.90 11.88 -0.24
C LEU A 314 -16.55 10.46 0.24
N ARG A 315 -16.28 9.50 -0.64
CA ARG A 315 -15.93 8.14 -0.24
C ARG A 315 -14.68 8.12 0.65
N LEU A 316 -13.64 8.87 0.30
CA LEU A 316 -12.42 8.95 1.12
C LEU A 316 -12.67 9.58 2.51
N ALA A 317 -13.77 10.31 2.66
CA ALA A 317 -14.19 10.95 3.90
C ALA A 317 -15.03 10.03 4.82
N ASN A 318 -15.39 8.83 4.36
CA ASN A 318 -16.21 7.91 5.16
C ASN A 318 -15.39 7.18 6.24
N ARG A 319 -16.11 6.48 7.12
CA ARG A 319 -15.53 5.72 8.25
C ARG A 319 -14.52 4.64 7.82
N ASP A 320 -14.78 3.95 6.70
CA ASP A 320 -13.93 2.87 6.19
C ASP A 320 -12.56 3.37 5.69
N MET A 321 -12.52 4.59 5.16
CA MET A 321 -11.36 5.09 4.40
C MET A 321 -10.59 6.17 5.17
N ALA A 322 -11.28 7.07 5.87
CA ALA A 322 -10.70 8.32 6.35
C ALA A 322 -9.53 8.07 7.33
N GLY A 323 -9.74 7.22 8.33
CA GLY A 323 -8.74 6.86 9.34
C GLY A 323 -7.48 6.19 8.78
N HIS A 324 -7.50 5.74 7.54
CA HIS A 324 -6.36 5.06 6.93
C HIS A 324 -5.39 6.03 6.22
N ILE A 325 -5.87 7.18 5.72
CA ILE A 325 -5.05 8.02 4.83
C ILE A 325 -5.32 9.53 4.88
N THR A 326 -6.53 9.99 5.26
CA THR A 326 -6.95 11.37 4.94
C THR A 326 -6.52 12.42 5.95
N TRP A 327 -5.90 12.01 7.06
CA TRP A 327 -5.53 12.84 8.22
C TRP A 327 -4.90 14.20 7.90
N LEU A 328 -4.11 14.28 6.82
CA LEU A 328 -3.33 15.47 6.45
C LEU A 328 -3.69 16.03 5.07
N ILE A 329 -4.77 15.55 4.43
CA ILE A 329 -5.21 16.07 3.12
C ILE A 329 -5.46 17.58 3.14
N PRO A 330 -6.14 18.18 4.14
CA PRO A 330 -6.35 19.62 4.16
C PRO A 330 -5.03 20.41 4.18
N PHE A 331 -4.06 19.97 4.99
CA PHE A 331 -2.72 20.57 5.00
C PHE A 331 -2.00 20.41 3.65
N ALA A 332 -2.05 19.22 3.06
CA ALA A 332 -1.44 18.94 1.77
C ALA A 332 -2.02 19.82 0.65
N ALA A 333 -3.35 20.00 0.63
CA ALA A 333 -4.04 20.83 -0.35
C ALA A 333 -3.65 22.32 -0.22
N LEU A 334 -3.68 22.86 1.00
CA LEU A 334 -3.27 24.25 1.23
C LEU A 334 -1.76 24.44 1.01
N GLY A 335 -0.95 23.42 1.31
CA GLY A 335 0.48 23.40 1.02
C GLY A 335 0.78 23.44 -0.48
N LEU A 336 0.02 22.69 -1.30
CA LEU A 336 0.09 22.75 -2.76
C LEU A 336 -0.24 24.15 -3.28
N VAL A 337 -1.35 24.74 -2.84
CA VAL A 337 -1.76 26.09 -3.24
C VAL A 337 -0.70 27.12 -2.85
N ALA A 338 -0.18 27.04 -1.62
CA ALA A 338 0.85 27.94 -1.13
C ALA A 338 2.14 27.82 -1.96
N ALA A 339 2.61 26.59 -2.22
CA ALA A 339 3.82 26.35 -3.00
C ALA A 339 3.69 26.80 -4.46
N ALA A 340 2.53 26.58 -5.08
CA ALA A 340 2.24 27.07 -6.43
C ALA A 340 2.19 28.61 -6.47
N ALA A 341 1.51 29.24 -5.52
CA ALA A 341 1.45 30.70 -5.42
C ALA A 341 2.81 31.36 -5.15
N ALA A 342 3.66 30.72 -4.33
CA ALA A 342 5.00 31.25 -4.01
C ALA A 342 5.98 31.11 -5.19
N SER A 343 5.81 30.07 -6.00
CA SER A 343 6.71 29.79 -7.13
C SER A 343 6.38 30.58 -8.39
N GLY A 344 5.11 30.98 -8.57
CA GLY A 344 4.61 31.77 -9.72
C GLY A 344 4.65 31.01 -11.04
N PRO A 345 3.96 31.46 -12.11
CA PRO A 345 3.97 30.77 -13.40
C PRO A 345 5.30 31.00 -14.12
N ARG A 346 6.29 30.12 -13.91
CA ARG A 346 7.61 30.24 -14.57
C ARG A 346 7.78 29.20 -15.68
N GLN A 347 8.32 29.64 -16.82
CA GLN A 347 8.81 28.79 -17.91
C GLN A 347 10.28 29.14 -18.19
N PRO A 348 11.20 28.16 -18.33
CA PRO A 348 10.98 26.72 -18.18
C PRO A 348 10.64 26.34 -16.72
N TRP A 349 9.92 25.23 -16.57
CA TRP A 349 9.51 24.73 -15.25
C TRP A 349 10.70 24.44 -14.35
N SER A 350 10.68 24.99 -13.13
CA SER A 350 11.65 24.62 -12.10
C SER A 350 11.40 23.20 -11.58
N ARG A 351 12.37 22.64 -10.85
CA ARG A 351 12.23 21.35 -10.16
C ARG A 351 11.00 21.30 -9.25
N LEU A 352 10.68 22.42 -8.60
CA LEU A 352 9.50 22.52 -7.74
C LEU A 352 8.21 22.36 -8.55
N HIS A 353 8.07 23.03 -9.70
CA HIS A 353 6.88 22.89 -10.56
C HIS A 353 6.67 21.43 -11.01
N SER A 354 7.74 20.79 -11.49
CA SER A 354 7.71 19.39 -11.92
C SER A 354 7.32 18.44 -10.76
N THR A 355 7.84 18.72 -9.56
CA THR A 355 7.53 17.94 -8.35
C THR A 355 6.09 18.17 -7.89
N LEU A 356 5.58 19.41 -7.94
CA LEU A 356 4.20 19.72 -7.60
C LEU A 356 3.23 19.03 -8.56
N LEU A 357 3.49 19.07 -9.88
CA LEU A 357 2.66 18.36 -10.86
C LEU A 357 2.67 16.85 -10.63
N LEU A 358 3.84 16.26 -10.36
CA LEU A 358 3.93 14.83 -10.07
C LEU A 358 3.01 14.45 -8.91
N TRP A 359 3.14 15.14 -7.77
CA TRP A 359 2.39 14.75 -6.58
C TRP A 359 0.92 15.10 -6.67
N SER A 360 0.55 16.27 -7.22
CA SER A 360 -0.85 16.65 -7.38
C SER A 360 -1.57 15.79 -8.43
N GLY A 361 -0.92 15.48 -9.56
CA GLY A 361 -1.46 14.62 -10.60
C GLY A 361 -1.62 13.16 -10.14
N TRP A 362 -0.60 12.64 -9.45
CA TRP A 362 -0.66 11.30 -8.85
C TRP A 362 -1.81 11.23 -7.86
N PHE A 363 -1.88 12.15 -6.89
CA PHE A 363 -2.97 12.21 -5.92
C PHE A 363 -4.31 12.29 -6.62
N GLY A 364 -4.46 13.21 -7.59
CA GLY A 364 -5.71 13.42 -8.31
C GLY A 364 -6.22 12.17 -9.01
N THR A 365 -5.33 11.44 -9.70
CA THR A 365 -5.74 10.25 -10.46
C THR A 365 -6.16 9.10 -9.56
N TYR A 366 -5.37 8.79 -8.51
CA TYR A 366 -5.73 7.73 -7.56
C TYR A 366 -6.94 8.12 -6.71
N ALA A 367 -7.03 9.36 -6.23
CA ALA A 367 -8.16 9.81 -5.42
C ALA A 367 -9.46 9.74 -6.24
N LEU A 368 -9.42 10.15 -7.51
CA LEU A 368 -10.57 10.06 -8.41
C LEU A 368 -11.02 8.61 -8.59
N VAL A 369 -10.12 7.70 -8.95
CA VAL A 369 -10.47 6.29 -9.18
C VAL A 369 -10.95 5.62 -7.91
N PHE A 370 -10.28 5.85 -6.77
CA PHE A 370 -10.72 5.28 -5.50
C PHE A 370 -12.07 5.82 -5.04
N SER A 371 -12.37 7.09 -5.34
CA SER A 371 -13.67 7.68 -5.00
C SER A 371 -14.80 7.16 -5.88
N LEU A 372 -14.54 6.91 -7.17
CA LEU A 372 -15.57 6.61 -8.17
C LEU A 372 -15.72 5.14 -8.55
N SER A 373 -14.78 4.26 -8.18
CA SER A 373 -14.83 2.83 -8.49
C SER A 373 -16.17 2.18 -8.09
N GLY A 374 -16.83 1.55 -9.05
CA GLY A 374 -18.11 0.85 -8.85
C GLY A 374 -18.00 -0.44 -8.04
N THR A 375 -16.79 -0.96 -7.80
CA THR A 375 -16.56 -2.15 -6.96
C THR A 375 -16.02 -1.79 -5.58
N PRO A 376 -16.18 -2.69 -4.58
CA PRO A 376 -15.55 -2.54 -3.28
C PRO A 376 -14.04 -2.28 -3.35
N ILE A 377 -13.58 -1.35 -2.51
CA ILE A 377 -12.18 -0.95 -2.37
C ILE A 377 -11.73 -1.22 -0.95
N HIS A 378 -10.61 -1.91 -0.80
CA HIS A 378 -10.02 -2.10 0.52
C HIS A 378 -9.19 -0.89 0.96
N SER A 379 -9.17 -0.62 2.26
CA SER A 379 -8.49 0.53 2.84
C SER A 379 -6.97 0.55 2.60
N TYR A 380 -6.33 -0.61 2.48
CA TYR A 380 -4.90 -0.67 2.20
C TYR A 380 -4.51 -0.18 0.80
N TYR A 381 -5.42 -0.16 -0.19
CA TYR A 381 -5.13 0.43 -1.52
C TYR A 381 -4.77 1.92 -1.40
N LEU A 382 -5.27 2.59 -0.36
CA LEU A 382 -5.02 4.00 -0.11
C LEU A 382 -3.55 4.32 0.20
N THR A 383 -2.71 3.32 0.44
CA THR A 383 -1.24 3.49 0.53
C THR A 383 -0.68 4.24 -0.70
N MET A 384 -1.32 4.10 -1.87
CA MET A 384 -0.93 4.80 -3.10
C MET A 384 -1.11 6.32 -3.02
N LEU A 385 -1.92 6.84 -2.09
CA LEU A 385 -2.08 8.27 -1.85
C LEU A 385 -1.07 8.82 -0.83
N ALA A 386 -0.33 7.96 -0.13
CA ALA A 386 0.56 8.37 0.94
C ALA A 386 1.75 9.22 0.46
N PRO A 387 2.49 8.83 -0.62
CA PRO A 387 3.59 9.65 -1.11
C PRO A 387 3.22 11.09 -1.50
N PRO A 388 2.15 11.34 -2.28
CA PRO A 388 1.82 12.72 -2.63
C PRO A 388 1.34 13.53 -1.43
N ILE A 389 0.55 12.96 -0.50
CA ILE A 389 0.14 13.66 0.72
C ILE A 389 1.38 14.05 1.53
N ALA A 390 2.27 13.09 1.78
CA ALA A 390 3.50 13.28 2.52
C ALA A 390 4.39 14.37 1.91
N ALA A 391 4.65 14.29 0.59
CA ALA A 391 5.47 15.26 -0.11
C ALA A 391 4.86 16.67 -0.07
N LEU A 392 3.55 16.80 -0.30
CA LEU A 392 2.87 18.09 -0.30
C LEU A 392 2.78 18.72 1.10
N VAL A 393 2.65 17.92 2.16
CA VAL A 393 2.78 18.40 3.55
C VAL A 393 4.19 18.94 3.80
N GLY A 394 5.22 18.18 3.40
CA GLY A 394 6.62 18.59 3.52
C GLY A 394 6.94 19.90 2.79
N ILE A 395 6.53 19.99 1.53
CA ILE A 395 6.72 21.17 0.67
C ILE A 395 5.93 22.37 1.21
N GLY A 396 4.66 22.16 1.57
CA GLY A 396 3.78 23.20 2.11
C GLY A 396 4.30 23.80 3.40
N CYS A 397 4.73 22.98 4.35
CA CYS A 397 5.32 23.43 5.61
C CYS A 397 6.55 24.33 5.38
N GLU A 398 7.47 23.89 4.53
CA GLU A 398 8.68 24.67 4.21
C GLU A 398 8.33 25.97 3.48
N CYS A 399 7.31 25.94 2.60
CA CYS A 399 6.77 27.13 1.94
C CYS A 399 6.22 28.13 2.95
N PHE A 400 5.29 27.71 3.83
CA PHE A 400 4.74 28.59 4.85
C PHE A 400 5.84 29.19 5.72
N CYS A 401 6.77 28.39 6.23
CA CYS A 401 7.86 28.88 7.08
C CYS A 401 8.77 29.91 6.37
N LYS A 402 9.03 29.73 5.06
CA LYS A 402 9.83 30.68 4.27
C LYS A 402 9.07 31.97 3.99
N GLU A 403 7.80 31.86 3.66
CA GLU A 403 6.99 32.96 3.13
C GLU A 403 6.25 33.75 4.21
N ILE A 404 6.16 33.24 5.45
CA ILE A 404 5.37 33.84 6.53
C ILE A 404 5.76 35.29 6.87
N SER A 405 7.00 35.69 6.60
CA SER A 405 7.48 37.06 6.83
C SER A 405 7.16 38.02 5.67
N ARG A 406 6.64 37.52 4.54
CA ARG A 406 6.33 38.32 3.34
C ARG A 406 4.94 38.95 3.36
N GLY A 407 4.06 38.55 4.28
CA GLY A 407 2.74 39.17 4.41
C GLY A 407 1.70 38.29 5.13
N PRO A 408 0.56 38.89 5.54
CA PRO A 408 -0.45 38.22 6.37
C PRO A 408 -1.11 37.04 5.67
N ARG A 409 -1.20 37.02 4.34
CA ARG A 409 -1.78 35.88 3.59
C ARG A 409 -1.09 34.54 3.86
N TRP A 410 0.23 34.55 4.10
CA TRP A 410 1.00 33.33 4.38
C TRP A 410 0.81 32.85 5.80
N LEU A 411 0.65 33.78 6.75
CA LEU A 411 0.25 33.48 8.11
C LEU A 411 -1.17 32.90 8.15
N LEU A 412 -2.12 33.53 7.47
CA LEU A 412 -3.50 33.05 7.36
C LEU A 412 -3.54 31.67 6.69
N GLY A 413 -2.77 31.44 5.63
CA GLY A 413 -2.64 30.13 5.00
C GLY A 413 -2.06 29.06 5.94
N ALA A 414 -1.04 29.40 6.72
CA ALA A 414 -0.48 28.51 7.74
C ALA A 414 -1.48 28.17 8.85
N LEU A 415 -2.19 29.19 9.37
CA LEU A 415 -3.24 29.03 10.38
C LEU A 415 -4.40 28.18 9.84
N ALA A 416 -4.83 28.43 8.60
CA ALA A 416 -5.86 27.63 7.94
C ALA A 416 -5.41 26.19 7.71
N ALA A 417 -4.15 25.96 7.31
CA ALA A 417 -3.62 24.62 7.12
C ALA A 417 -3.64 23.81 8.42
N ILE A 418 -3.29 24.43 9.55
CA ILE A 418 -3.34 23.77 10.85
C ILE A 418 -4.80 23.60 11.32
N GLY A 419 -5.59 24.66 11.29
CA GLY A 419 -6.96 24.69 11.81
C GLY A 419 -7.91 23.78 11.04
N LEU A 420 -7.90 23.82 9.71
CA LEU A 420 -8.74 22.95 8.88
C LEU A 420 -8.32 21.48 8.97
N THR A 421 -7.02 21.22 9.15
CA THR A 421 -6.56 19.85 9.40
C THR A 421 -7.04 19.37 10.77
N ALA A 422 -6.87 20.16 11.83
CA ALA A 422 -7.38 19.81 13.16
C ALA A 422 -8.90 19.57 13.17
N ALA A 423 -9.67 20.42 12.48
CA ALA A 423 -11.11 20.25 12.31
C ALA A 423 -11.45 18.96 11.54
N TRP A 424 -10.68 18.65 10.49
CA TRP A 424 -10.81 17.38 9.76
C TRP A 424 -10.52 16.17 10.65
N GLN A 425 -9.45 16.22 11.46
CA GLN A 425 -9.13 15.15 12.40
C GLN A 425 -10.23 14.96 13.44
N ALA A 426 -10.83 16.05 13.93
CA ALA A 426 -11.99 15.97 14.82
C ALA A 426 -13.16 15.22 14.17
N ARG A 427 -13.44 15.49 12.88
CA ARG A 427 -14.48 14.80 12.11
C ARG A 427 -14.18 13.32 11.88
N VAL A 428 -12.92 12.95 11.69
CA VAL A 428 -12.52 11.53 11.59
C VAL A 428 -12.67 10.85 12.95
N LEU A 429 -12.34 11.53 14.05
CA LEU A 429 -12.49 11.01 15.41
C LEU A 429 -13.96 10.86 15.85
N ASP A 430 -14.92 11.56 15.23
CA ASP A 430 -16.34 11.44 15.55
C ASP A 430 -16.86 10.00 15.43
N THR A 431 -16.26 9.19 14.56
CA THR A 431 -16.62 7.77 14.41
C THR A 431 -16.02 6.87 15.49
N HIS A 432 -15.17 7.40 16.37
CA HIS A 432 -14.47 6.66 17.43
C HIS A 432 -14.52 7.41 18.77
N PRO A 433 -15.68 7.49 19.44
CA PRO A 433 -15.86 8.33 20.64
C PRO A 433 -14.84 8.11 21.77
N PRO A 434 -14.43 6.86 22.13
CA PRO A 434 -13.41 6.65 23.17
C PRO A 434 -12.03 7.20 22.80
N TRP A 435 -11.70 7.27 21.51
CA TRP A 435 -10.44 7.85 21.03
C TRP A 435 -10.53 9.36 20.93
N LYS A 436 -11.70 9.86 20.53
CA LYS A 436 -11.99 11.29 20.46
C LYS A 436 -11.77 11.98 21.81
N THR A 437 -12.24 11.40 22.91
CA THR A 437 -12.11 12.01 24.25
C THR A 437 -10.65 12.23 24.67
N VAL A 438 -9.73 11.37 24.23
CA VAL A 438 -8.30 11.47 24.56
C VAL A 438 -7.54 12.31 23.54
N LEU A 439 -7.75 12.06 22.24
CA LEU A 439 -6.93 12.65 21.19
C LEU A 439 -7.37 14.06 20.79
N LEU A 440 -8.66 14.37 20.85
CA LEU A 440 -9.17 15.67 20.42
C LEU A 440 -8.62 16.83 21.26
N PRO A 441 -8.55 16.76 22.61
CA PRO A 441 -7.94 17.83 23.41
C PRO A 441 -6.46 18.05 23.09
N ILE A 442 -5.71 16.97 22.80
CA ILE A 442 -4.29 17.05 22.44
C ILE A 442 -4.13 17.80 21.11
N VAL A 443 -4.91 17.41 20.10
CA VAL A 443 -4.86 18.05 18.77
C VAL A 443 -5.28 19.52 18.85
N LEU A 444 -6.42 19.83 19.49
CA LEU A 444 -6.91 21.20 19.59
C LEU A 444 -6.02 22.09 20.45
N GLY A 445 -5.55 21.59 21.59
CA GLY A 445 -4.67 22.33 22.50
C GLY A 445 -3.34 22.70 21.83
N ALA A 446 -2.69 21.74 21.17
CA ALA A 446 -1.42 21.99 20.51
C ALA A 446 -1.57 22.74 19.17
N ALA A 447 -2.67 22.56 18.43
CA ALA A 447 -3.01 23.40 17.28
C ALA A 447 -3.27 24.85 17.71
N GLY A 448 -3.97 25.07 18.82
CA GLY A 448 -4.19 26.39 19.42
C GLY A 448 -2.89 27.04 19.87
N ALA A 449 -2.02 26.29 20.56
CA ALA A 449 -0.68 26.76 20.96
C ALA A 449 0.19 27.11 19.73
N SER A 450 0.13 26.30 18.68
CA SER A 450 0.79 26.59 17.41
C SER A 450 0.24 27.86 16.76
N ALA A 451 -1.08 28.05 16.74
CA ALA A 451 -1.70 29.26 16.21
C ALA A 451 -1.27 30.51 16.99
N ALA A 452 -1.32 30.45 18.32
CA ALA A 452 -0.84 31.52 19.20
C ALA A 452 0.65 31.81 18.95
N GLY A 453 1.50 30.78 18.83
CA GLY A 453 2.91 30.92 18.52
C GLY A 453 3.17 31.55 17.15
N LEU A 454 2.40 31.20 16.13
CA LEU A 454 2.48 31.81 14.79
C LEU A 454 2.08 33.29 14.83
N LEU A 455 1.02 33.66 15.56
CA LEU A 455 0.61 35.05 15.74
C LEU A 455 1.66 35.84 16.53
N ALA A 456 2.14 35.30 17.66
CA ALA A 456 3.18 35.91 18.49
C ALA A 456 4.50 36.09 17.74
N SER A 457 4.83 35.17 16.82
CA SER A 457 6.03 35.29 15.97
C SER A 457 6.04 36.58 15.14
N GLN A 458 4.87 37.08 14.75
CA GLN A 458 4.74 38.33 13.99
C GLN A 458 4.87 39.56 14.89
N ALA A 459 4.34 39.49 16.11
CA ALA A 459 4.35 40.57 17.09
C ALA A 459 5.76 40.80 17.69
N TRP A 460 6.51 39.74 18.02
CA TRP A 460 7.76 39.84 18.79
C TRP A 460 9.04 39.77 17.98
N GLY A 461 9.01 39.21 16.76
CA GLY A 461 10.22 39.17 15.94
C GLY A 461 10.47 40.51 15.26
N ARG A 462 11.30 41.39 15.80
CA ARG A 462 11.71 42.62 15.08
C ARG A 462 12.59 42.34 13.85
N ARG A 463 13.26 41.17 13.81
CA ARG A 463 14.12 40.73 12.70
C ARG A 463 13.50 39.58 11.90
N PRO A 464 13.60 39.56 10.56
CA PRO A 464 13.04 38.48 9.72
C PRO A 464 13.54 37.08 10.07
N THR A 465 14.80 36.96 10.50
CA THR A 465 15.42 35.69 10.89
C THR A 465 14.82 35.10 12.16
N THR A 466 14.60 35.93 13.18
CA THR A 466 13.95 35.52 14.44
C THR A 466 12.48 35.17 14.20
N ARG A 467 11.75 35.95 13.40
CA ARG A 467 10.37 35.62 12.97
C ARG A 467 10.29 34.24 12.34
N ARG A 468 11.17 33.97 11.36
CA ARG A 468 11.21 32.69 10.65
C ARG A 468 11.52 31.51 11.58
N ARG A 469 12.42 31.68 12.57
CA ARG A 469 12.74 30.62 13.54
C ARG A 469 11.56 30.35 14.48
N ALA A 470 10.94 31.40 15.02
CA ALA A 470 9.78 31.28 15.89
C ALA A 470 8.58 30.64 15.15
N ALA A 471 8.30 31.09 13.92
CA ALA A 471 7.27 30.50 13.08
C ALA A 471 7.57 29.04 12.73
N GLY A 472 8.84 28.69 12.47
CA GLY A 472 9.25 27.31 12.26
C GLY A 472 9.04 26.42 13.49
N ALA A 473 9.32 26.93 14.69
CA ALA A 473 9.06 26.21 15.94
C ALA A 473 7.56 26.02 16.19
N ALA A 474 6.75 27.07 15.96
CA ALA A 474 5.30 26.98 16.07
C ALA A 474 4.72 25.98 15.06
N MET A 475 5.16 26.04 13.79
CA MET A 475 4.74 25.08 12.76
C MET A 475 5.14 23.64 13.11
N ALA A 476 6.34 23.43 13.68
CA ALA A 476 6.77 22.11 14.14
C ALA A 476 5.89 21.59 15.29
N LEU A 477 5.49 22.45 16.23
CA LEU A 477 4.54 22.10 17.28
C LEU A 477 3.18 21.70 16.71
N GLY A 478 2.63 22.51 15.79
CA GLY A 478 1.35 22.23 15.14
C GLY A 478 1.37 20.94 14.33
N LEU A 479 2.40 20.71 13.52
CA LEU A 479 2.54 19.45 12.76
C LEU A 479 2.80 18.25 13.66
N GLY A 480 3.57 18.42 14.74
CA GLY A 480 3.74 17.38 15.75
C GLY A 480 2.40 16.94 16.33
N ALA A 481 1.52 17.89 16.64
CA ALA A 481 0.16 17.62 17.10
C ALA A 481 -0.69 16.91 16.05
N LEU A 482 -0.67 17.40 14.81
CA LEU A 482 -1.44 16.81 13.70
C LEU A 482 -0.93 15.41 13.32
N LEU A 483 0.28 15.03 13.71
CA LEU A 483 0.81 13.68 13.51
C LEU A 483 0.37 12.70 14.62
N VAL A 484 -0.17 13.17 15.75
CA VAL A 484 -0.58 12.29 16.86
C VAL A 484 -1.67 11.31 16.42
N CYS A 485 -2.75 11.80 15.79
CA CYS A 485 -3.85 10.94 15.32
C CYS A 485 -3.41 9.89 14.29
N PRO A 486 -2.76 10.24 13.15
CA PRO A 486 -2.30 9.21 12.22
C PRO A 486 -1.29 8.26 12.84
N THR A 487 -0.43 8.72 13.77
CA THR A 487 0.49 7.81 14.48
C THR A 487 -0.27 6.83 15.38
N ALA A 488 -1.29 7.31 16.10
CA ALA A 488 -2.15 6.46 16.93
C ALA A 488 -2.85 5.38 16.10
N TRP A 489 -3.38 5.73 14.93
CA TRP A 489 -3.96 4.76 13.99
C TRP A 489 -2.90 3.80 13.44
N ALA A 490 -1.73 4.30 13.05
CA ALA A 490 -0.64 3.47 12.53
C ALA A 490 -0.09 2.47 13.56
N LEU A 491 -0.21 2.76 14.85
CA LEU A 491 0.16 1.84 15.93
C LEU A 491 -0.84 0.68 16.12
N THR A 492 -2.08 0.80 15.64
CA THR A 492 -3.10 -0.26 15.82
C THR A 492 -2.69 -1.62 15.23
N PRO A 493 -2.21 -1.74 13.97
CA PRO A 493 -1.69 -3.00 13.43
C PRO A 493 -0.30 -3.38 13.98
N VAL A 494 0.35 -2.50 14.75
CA VAL A 494 1.63 -2.77 15.42
C VAL A 494 1.40 -3.46 16.76
N LEU A 495 0.37 -3.01 17.48
CA LEU A 495 0.03 -3.49 18.82
C LEU A 495 -0.87 -4.73 18.82
N ALA A 496 -1.71 -4.88 17.80
CA ALA A 496 -2.53 -6.08 17.58
C ALA A 496 -2.19 -6.72 16.24
N PRO A 497 -2.43 -8.05 16.06
CA PRO A 497 -2.36 -8.69 14.76
C PRO A 497 -3.12 -7.86 13.72
N GLY A 498 -2.44 -7.46 12.65
CA GLY A 498 -3.07 -6.75 11.56
C GLY A 498 -4.13 -7.65 10.90
N GLY A 499 -5.19 -7.07 10.35
CA GLY A 499 -6.17 -7.84 9.57
C GLY A 499 -5.46 -8.70 8.51
N ARG A 500 -5.56 -10.02 8.64
CA ARG A 500 -4.71 -10.98 7.90
C ARG A 500 -4.99 -10.99 6.40
N MET A 501 -6.27 -11.05 6.02
CA MET A 501 -6.71 -10.98 4.63
C MET A 501 -6.75 -9.55 4.10
N VAL A 502 -7.26 -8.62 4.92
CA VAL A 502 -7.41 -7.20 4.60
C VAL A 502 -6.63 -6.39 5.64
N PRO A 503 -5.41 -5.93 5.31
CA PRO A 503 -4.67 -5.05 6.20
C PRO A 503 -5.46 -3.77 6.47
N ILE A 504 -5.70 -3.48 7.74
CA ILE A 504 -6.36 -2.28 8.20
C ILE A 504 -5.52 -1.61 9.29
N ALA A 505 -5.70 -0.32 9.45
CA ALA A 505 -5.22 0.43 10.60
C ALA A 505 -6.42 1.17 11.16
N ASP A 506 -7.03 0.58 12.19
CA ASP A 506 -8.20 1.12 12.87
C ASP A 506 -8.21 0.63 14.32
N PRO A 507 -8.60 1.49 15.28
CA PRO A 507 -8.74 1.11 16.68
C PRO A 507 -9.56 -0.14 16.98
N VAL A 508 -10.49 -0.53 16.10
CA VAL A 508 -11.23 -1.78 16.23
C VAL A 508 -10.31 -2.99 16.41
N LEU A 509 -9.10 -2.96 15.82
CA LEU A 509 -8.11 -4.03 15.99
C LEU A 509 -7.72 -4.28 17.45
N LEU A 510 -7.72 -3.25 18.30
CA LEU A 510 -7.36 -3.38 19.71
C LEU A 510 -8.53 -3.89 20.57
N LEU A 511 -9.76 -3.78 20.06
CA LEU A 511 -10.98 -4.23 20.73
C LEU A 511 -11.37 -5.66 20.32
N ARG A 512 -10.77 -6.19 19.24
CA ARG A 512 -11.04 -7.54 18.75
C ARG A 512 -10.57 -8.58 19.76
N HIS A 513 -11.51 -9.38 20.25
CA HIS A 513 -11.19 -10.65 20.87
C HIS A 513 -10.82 -11.67 19.76
N PRO A 514 -9.79 -12.52 19.95
CA PRO A 514 -9.30 -13.46 18.93
C PRO A 514 -10.30 -14.51 18.39
N ARG A 515 -11.58 -14.46 18.76
CA ARG A 515 -12.53 -15.56 18.65
C ARG A 515 -13.79 -15.29 17.84
N THR A 516 -14.07 -14.08 17.34
CA THR A 516 -15.43 -13.78 16.84
C THR A 516 -15.54 -13.05 15.49
N GLU A 517 -14.46 -12.50 14.92
CA GLU A 517 -14.56 -11.75 13.64
C GLU A 517 -13.66 -12.25 12.50
N ASP A 518 -12.60 -13.02 12.79
CA ASP A 518 -11.87 -13.77 11.75
C ASP A 518 -12.74 -14.88 11.11
N ASP A 519 -13.90 -15.17 11.71
CA ASP A 519 -14.87 -16.17 11.27
C ASP A 519 -15.65 -15.77 10.01
N ALA A 520 -15.71 -14.48 9.65
CA ALA A 520 -16.43 -14.05 8.45
C ALA A 520 -15.71 -14.41 7.14
N ASP A 521 -14.37 -14.47 7.16
CA ASP A 521 -13.56 -14.68 5.96
C ASP A 521 -12.84 -16.03 5.90
N GLY A 522 -12.71 -16.80 6.99
CA GLY A 522 -12.17 -18.18 7.00
C GLY A 522 -10.72 -18.41 6.50
N ALA A 523 -10.12 -17.44 5.80
CA ALA A 523 -8.85 -17.52 5.08
C ALA A 523 -7.63 -17.04 5.90
N GLY A 524 -7.81 -16.67 7.16
CA GLY A 524 -6.74 -16.10 7.99
C GLY A 524 -6.18 -17.03 9.05
N ARG A 525 -6.74 -18.23 9.27
CA ARG A 525 -6.48 -18.97 10.50
C ARG A 525 -5.25 -19.88 10.40
N ALA A 526 -4.32 -19.72 11.34
CA ALA A 526 -3.28 -20.71 11.60
C ALA A 526 -3.92 -22.11 11.80
N PRO A 527 -3.25 -23.20 11.40
CA PRO A 527 -3.77 -24.56 11.63
C PRO A 527 -4.09 -24.77 13.12
N ASP A 528 -5.39 -24.87 13.43
CA ASP A 528 -5.88 -25.17 14.76
C ASP A 528 -5.72 -26.68 15.08
N GLY A 529 -6.11 -27.09 16.28
CA GLY A 529 -5.98 -28.50 16.70
C GLY A 529 -6.72 -29.46 15.74
N THR A 530 -7.87 -29.04 15.21
CA THR A 530 -8.66 -29.78 14.22
C THR A 530 -7.91 -29.91 12.90
N THR A 531 -7.36 -28.82 12.38
CA THR A 531 -6.58 -28.81 11.13
C THR A 531 -5.34 -29.70 11.23
N ARG A 532 -4.64 -29.66 12.38
CA ARG A 532 -3.49 -30.55 12.62
C ARG A 532 -3.89 -32.03 12.67
N THR A 533 -4.99 -32.33 13.37
CA THR A 533 -5.54 -33.70 13.42
C THR A 533 -5.92 -34.21 12.02
N LEU A 534 -6.53 -33.34 11.20
CA LEU A 534 -6.84 -33.64 9.81
C LEU A 534 -5.57 -33.89 8.99
N ILE A 535 -4.56 -33.02 9.07
CA ILE A 535 -3.27 -33.20 8.38
C ILE A 535 -2.63 -34.53 8.75
N ASP A 536 -2.58 -34.86 10.03
CA ASP A 536 -1.99 -36.10 10.52
C ASP A 536 -2.76 -37.33 10.02
N PHE A 537 -4.09 -37.27 10.01
CA PHE A 537 -4.92 -38.31 9.42
C PHE A 537 -4.61 -38.49 7.93
N LEU A 538 -4.63 -37.39 7.16
CA LEU A 538 -4.40 -37.42 5.71
C LEU A 538 -3.01 -37.97 5.40
N ARG A 539 -1.96 -37.52 6.09
CA ARG A 539 -0.60 -38.02 5.90
C ARG A 539 -0.44 -39.50 6.23
N ARG A 540 -1.06 -39.97 7.33
CA ARG A 540 -1.02 -41.39 7.70
C ARG A 540 -1.78 -42.30 6.74
N LYS A 541 -2.85 -41.78 6.13
CA LYS A 541 -3.74 -42.57 5.25
C LYS A 541 -3.44 -42.39 3.76
N ARG A 542 -2.61 -41.40 3.38
CA ARG A 542 -2.16 -41.17 2.01
C ARG A 542 -1.32 -42.35 1.52
N GLY A 543 -1.64 -42.84 0.34
CA GLY A 543 -0.83 -43.75 -0.44
C GLY A 543 0.04 -42.98 -1.44
N ARG A 544 -0.23 -43.18 -2.74
CA ARG A 544 0.54 -42.58 -3.85
C ARG A 544 -0.19 -41.42 -4.54
N GLU A 545 -1.23 -40.88 -3.91
CA GLU A 545 -2.07 -39.85 -4.52
C GLU A 545 -1.29 -38.56 -4.74
N ARG A 546 -1.57 -37.87 -5.86
CA ARG A 546 -0.93 -36.59 -6.21
C ARG A 546 -1.31 -35.49 -5.22
N PHE A 547 -2.58 -35.43 -4.83
CA PHE A 547 -3.10 -34.44 -3.89
C PHE A 547 -3.38 -35.07 -2.52
N LEU A 548 -2.99 -34.35 -1.47
CA LEU A 548 -3.28 -34.75 -0.08
C LEU A 548 -4.78 -34.67 0.22
N LEU A 549 -5.45 -33.65 -0.32
CA LEU A 549 -6.87 -33.37 -0.13
C LEU A 549 -7.42 -32.57 -1.31
N ALA A 550 -8.67 -32.82 -1.68
CA ALA A 550 -9.46 -31.93 -2.53
C ALA A 550 -10.48 -31.16 -1.69
N VAL A 551 -10.60 -29.86 -1.94
CA VAL A 551 -11.42 -28.92 -1.17
C VAL A 551 -12.12 -27.92 -2.11
N PRO A 552 -13.28 -27.35 -1.70
CA PRO A 552 -14.07 -26.48 -2.57
C PRO A 552 -13.34 -25.21 -3.01
N ASP A 553 -12.50 -24.63 -2.16
CA ASP A 553 -11.83 -23.37 -2.44
C ASP A 553 -10.50 -23.22 -1.66
N ILE A 554 -9.86 -22.07 -1.81
CA ILE A 554 -8.55 -21.79 -1.22
C ILE A 554 -8.53 -21.75 0.32
N HIS A 555 -9.66 -21.53 0.99
CA HIS A 555 -9.72 -21.21 2.42
C HIS A 555 -9.28 -22.40 3.28
N PRO A 556 -9.84 -23.62 3.11
CA PRO A 556 -9.31 -24.81 3.78
C PRO A 556 -7.99 -25.31 3.16
N ALA A 557 -7.67 -24.95 1.91
CA ALA A 557 -6.42 -25.39 1.25
C ALA A 557 -5.19 -24.69 1.82
N ALA A 558 -5.24 -23.37 2.00
CA ALA A 558 -4.06 -22.57 2.28
C ALA A 558 -3.37 -22.93 3.61
N PRO A 559 -4.07 -23.09 4.76
CA PRO A 559 -3.43 -23.50 6.01
C PRO A 559 -2.73 -24.87 5.89
N ILE A 560 -3.31 -25.81 5.13
CA ILE A 560 -2.73 -27.13 4.90
C ILE A 560 -1.46 -27.01 4.05
N ILE A 561 -1.48 -26.25 2.96
CA ILE A 561 -0.30 -26.02 2.11
C ILE A 561 0.82 -25.34 2.90
N ILE A 562 0.50 -24.32 3.70
CA ILE A 562 1.47 -23.60 4.54
C ILE A 562 2.13 -24.55 5.53
N ALA A 563 1.34 -25.39 6.21
CA ALA A 563 1.82 -26.31 7.23
C ALA A 563 2.64 -27.48 6.66
N THR A 564 2.24 -28.00 5.50
CA THR A 564 2.76 -29.26 4.97
C THR A 564 3.73 -29.08 3.81
N GLY A 565 3.57 -28.03 3.00
CA GLY A 565 4.18 -27.92 1.68
C GLY A 565 3.66 -28.95 0.67
N GLU A 566 2.57 -29.64 0.96
CA GLU A 566 2.01 -30.69 0.11
C GLU A 566 0.89 -30.17 -0.80
N PRO A 567 0.64 -30.82 -1.96
CA PRO A 567 -0.43 -30.41 -2.86
C PRO A 567 -1.83 -30.57 -2.28
N VAL A 568 -2.63 -29.52 -2.35
CA VAL A 568 -4.06 -29.52 -1.99
C VAL A 568 -4.84 -28.90 -3.15
N MET A 569 -5.86 -29.59 -3.63
CA MET A 569 -6.63 -29.18 -4.81
C MET A 569 -7.82 -28.31 -4.39
N ALA A 570 -7.74 -27.00 -4.65
CA ALA A 570 -8.88 -26.07 -4.54
C ALA A 570 -9.71 -26.10 -5.83
N TYR A 571 -10.60 -27.10 -5.98
CA TYR A 571 -11.25 -27.41 -7.26
C TYR A 571 -12.27 -26.36 -7.73
N GLY A 572 -12.74 -25.47 -6.85
CA GLY A 572 -13.59 -24.33 -7.20
C GLY A 572 -12.87 -22.97 -7.15
N GLY A 573 -11.54 -22.97 -7.03
CA GLY A 573 -10.72 -21.76 -7.13
C GLY A 573 -10.76 -20.87 -5.89
N PHE A 574 -10.70 -19.54 -6.08
CA PHE A 574 -10.65 -18.60 -4.95
C PHE A 574 -11.96 -18.58 -4.16
N SER A 575 -13.10 -18.51 -4.85
CA SER A 575 -14.44 -18.34 -4.24
C SER A 575 -15.30 -19.60 -4.25
N GLY A 576 -14.77 -20.75 -4.68
CA GLY A 576 -15.52 -22.00 -4.77
C GLY A 576 -16.56 -22.02 -5.89
N SER A 577 -16.45 -21.12 -6.87
CA SER A 577 -17.40 -20.96 -7.98
C SER A 577 -16.73 -20.89 -9.36
N GLU A 578 -15.41 -21.05 -9.40
CA GLU A 578 -14.64 -21.06 -10.63
C GLU A 578 -14.80 -22.43 -11.31
N PRO A 579 -15.09 -22.48 -12.62
CA PRO A 579 -15.31 -23.73 -13.34
C PRO A 579 -13.97 -24.38 -13.72
N ILE A 580 -13.17 -24.74 -12.70
CA ILE A 580 -11.83 -25.31 -12.92
C ILE A 580 -11.93 -26.78 -13.32
N LEU A 581 -12.79 -27.54 -12.64
CA LEU A 581 -12.89 -28.99 -12.80
C LEU A 581 -14.35 -29.45 -12.85
N ALA A 582 -14.71 -30.14 -13.93
CA ALA A 582 -16.00 -30.80 -14.07
C ALA A 582 -16.06 -32.11 -13.27
N ALA A 583 -17.26 -32.55 -12.89
CA ALA A 583 -17.48 -33.75 -12.07
C ALA A 583 -16.93 -35.03 -12.72
N ASP A 584 -17.10 -35.19 -14.04
CA ASP A 584 -16.60 -36.33 -14.80
C ASP A 584 -15.06 -36.35 -14.82
N ALA A 585 -14.43 -35.19 -14.98
CA ALA A 585 -12.98 -35.04 -14.91
C ALA A 585 -12.46 -35.35 -13.51
N PHE A 586 -13.16 -34.90 -12.47
CA PHE A 586 -12.85 -35.25 -11.09
C PHE A 586 -12.94 -36.77 -10.87
N GLY A 587 -13.99 -37.43 -11.36
CA GLY A 587 -14.13 -38.88 -11.26
C GLY A 587 -13.01 -39.66 -11.95
N ARG A 588 -12.50 -39.16 -13.09
CA ARG A 588 -11.30 -39.72 -13.74
C ARG A 588 -10.04 -39.54 -12.88
N MET A 589 -9.90 -38.40 -12.20
CA MET A 589 -8.77 -38.17 -11.28
C MET A 589 -8.80 -39.10 -10.06
N VAL A 590 -9.99 -39.37 -9.51
CA VAL A 590 -10.17 -40.33 -8.41
C VAL A 590 -9.84 -41.75 -8.89
N SER A 591 -10.41 -42.16 -10.02
CA SER A 591 -10.17 -43.50 -10.60
C SER A 591 -8.70 -43.72 -10.99
N GLY A 592 -8.03 -42.66 -11.44
CA GLY A 592 -6.59 -42.65 -11.72
C GLY A 592 -5.69 -42.53 -10.48
N GLY A 593 -6.26 -42.51 -9.27
CA GLY A 593 -5.51 -42.44 -8.02
C GLY A 593 -4.86 -41.08 -7.73
N ALA A 594 -5.26 -40.00 -8.42
CA ALA A 594 -4.69 -38.67 -8.19
C ALA A 594 -5.25 -38.00 -6.93
N VAL A 595 -6.49 -38.35 -6.53
CA VAL A 595 -7.20 -37.81 -5.36
C VAL A 595 -7.92 -38.97 -4.66
N ARG A 596 -7.83 -39.02 -3.33
CA ARG A 596 -8.56 -39.99 -2.50
C ARG A 596 -9.45 -39.34 -1.45
N PHE A 597 -9.01 -38.23 -0.87
CA PHE A 597 -9.75 -37.53 0.18
C PHE A 597 -10.36 -36.25 -0.38
N VAL A 598 -11.63 -36.02 -0.04
CA VAL A 598 -12.36 -34.80 -0.35
C VAL A 598 -12.97 -34.27 0.94
N LEU A 599 -12.78 -32.98 1.22
CA LEU A 599 -13.48 -32.30 2.29
C LEU A 599 -14.72 -31.63 1.72
N LEU A 600 -15.89 -32.13 2.11
CA LEU A 600 -17.17 -31.51 1.79
C LEU A 600 -17.47 -30.44 2.84
N SER A 601 -17.78 -29.22 2.41
CA SER A 601 -18.28 -28.19 3.33
C SER A 601 -19.81 -28.23 3.36
N GLU A 602 -20.41 -28.31 4.55
CA GLU A 602 -21.87 -28.17 4.71
C GLU A 602 -22.32 -26.71 4.60
N GLN A 603 -21.42 -25.77 4.87
CA GLN A 603 -21.67 -24.33 4.79
C GLN A 603 -20.73 -23.71 3.77
N ARG A 604 -21.28 -23.16 2.69
CA ARG A 604 -20.52 -22.29 1.78
C ARG A 604 -20.29 -20.98 2.54
N PRO A 605 -19.06 -20.43 2.59
CA PRO A 605 -18.86 -19.08 3.10
C PRO A 605 -19.81 -18.11 2.39
N PRO A 606 -20.32 -17.05 3.07
CA PRO A 606 -21.13 -16.02 2.44
C PRO A 606 -20.28 -15.19 1.47
N GLY A 607 -19.93 -15.79 0.33
CA GLY A 607 -19.22 -15.15 -0.76
C GLY A 607 -20.18 -14.69 -1.86
N PRO A 608 -19.69 -13.90 -2.82
CA PRO A 608 -20.45 -13.40 -3.95
C PRO A 608 -20.72 -14.53 -4.97
N ALA A 609 -21.36 -15.61 -4.56
CA ALA A 609 -21.87 -16.67 -5.41
C ALA A 609 -23.36 -16.45 -5.69
N THR A 610 -23.78 -16.86 -6.88
CA THR A 610 -25.18 -16.98 -7.27
C THR A 610 -25.84 -18.02 -6.36
N PRO A 611 -26.90 -17.70 -5.61
CA PRO A 611 -27.69 -18.71 -4.92
C PRO A 611 -28.16 -19.75 -5.96
N GLY A 612 -27.90 -21.04 -5.73
CA GLY A 612 -28.54 -22.12 -6.48
C GLY A 612 -27.71 -22.89 -7.52
N ARG A 613 -26.39 -22.66 -7.71
CA ARG A 613 -25.58 -23.60 -8.51
C ARG A 613 -24.99 -24.70 -7.59
N PRO A 614 -25.43 -25.96 -7.70
CA PRO A 614 -24.89 -27.06 -6.92
C PRO A 614 -23.39 -27.23 -7.23
N ASP A 615 -22.58 -27.51 -6.21
CA ASP A 615 -21.17 -27.90 -6.39
C ASP A 615 -21.16 -29.27 -7.10
N PRO A 616 -20.73 -29.34 -8.37
CA PRO A 616 -20.82 -30.56 -9.14
C PRO A 616 -19.87 -31.65 -8.62
N VAL A 617 -18.74 -31.26 -8.02
CA VAL A 617 -17.79 -32.21 -7.42
C VAL A 617 -18.36 -32.75 -6.12
N ALA A 618 -18.88 -31.88 -5.25
CA ALA A 618 -19.53 -32.33 -4.01
C ALA A 618 -20.75 -33.23 -4.29
N ALA A 619 -21.53 -32.92 -5.33
CA ALA A 619 -22.67 -33.73 -5.75
C ALA A 619 -22.25 -35.09 -6.33
N TRP A 620 -21.08 -35.18 -6.96
CA TRP A 620 -20.53 -36.45 -7.47
C TRP A 620 -19.93 -37.32 -6.36
N VAL A 621 -19.40 -36.71 -5.30
CA VAL A 621 -18.80 -37.42 -4.15
C VAL A 621 -19.86 -38.04 -3.24
N ARG A 622 -21.03 -37.41 -3.12
CA ARG A 622 -22.18 -37.94 -2.39
C ARG A 622 -22.85 -39.05 -3.19
#